data_AF-A0A968VRC2-F1
#
_entry.id   AF-A0A968VRC2-F1
#
_cell.length_a   1.000
_cell.length_b   1.000
_cell.length_c   1.000
_cell.angle_alpha   90.00
_cell.angle_beta   90.00
_cell.angle_gamma   90.00
#
_symmetry.space_group_name_H-M   'P 1'
#
loop_
_entity.id
_entity.type
_entity.pdbx_description
1 polymer ?
#
loop_
_entity_poly.entity_id
_entity_poly.type
_entity_poly.pdbx_seq_one_letter_code
_entity_poly.pdbx_strand_id
1 'polypeptide(L)'
;MRDLRQQLDGWAKRVEKHEQGEALVAAIKGLREQVLAIEEPLLVPDLRSGWADNLNKGVRLLQKLAELPAVVEMGDYRPTDVSYQVYEHLGSQIEAQLKRFDELVARELAPLNARIAAAGVGAVLVK
;
A
#
# COMPACT_ATOMS: atom_id res chain seq x y z
N MET A 1 2.98 -0.91 3.78
CA MET A 1 2.22 0.20 3.16
C MET A 1 1.49 1.04 4.21
N ARG A 2 0.53 0.48 4.96
CA ARG A 2 -0.20 1.21 6.03
C ARG A 2 0.69 1.88 7.06
N ASP A 3 1.64 1.13 7.62
CA ASP A 3 2.60 1.66 8.59
C ASP A 3 3.38 2.84 8.02
N LEU A 4 3.96 2.69 6.81
CA LEU A 4 4.65 3.78 6.11
C LEU A 4 3.75 5.02 5.93
N ARG A 5 2.49 4.86 5.50
CA ARG A 5 1.55 5.99 5.37
C ARG A 5 1.32 6.68 6.72
N GLN A 6 1.17 5.92 7.81
CA GLN A 6 1.01 6.48 9.16
C GLN A 6 2.27 7.21 9.64
N GLN A 7 3.45 6.67 9.36
CA GLN A 7 4.71 7.35 9.66
C GLN A 7 4.81 8.68 8.89
N LEU A 8 4.52 8.69 7.59
CA LEU A 8 4.50 9.90 6.76
C LEU A 8 3.51 10.95 7.31
N ASP A 9 2.29 10.53 7.69
CA ASP A 9 1.31 11.42 8.33
C ASP A 9 1.83 12.02 9.65
N GLY A 10 2.55 11.21 10.44
CA GLY A 10 3.21 11.67 11.66
C GLY A 10 4.30 12.71 11.38
N TRP A 11 5.11 12.51 10.34
CA TRP A 11 6.15 13.44 9.95
C TRP A 11 5.61 14.75 9.40
N ALA A 12 4.59 14.70 8.54
CA ALA A 12 3.93 15.89 8.01
C ALA A 12 3.47 16.83 9.13
N LYS A 13 2.87 16.29 10.20
CA LYS A 13 2.44 17.09 11.37
C LYS A 13 3.60 17.71 12.17
N ARG A 14 4.75 17.03 12.22
CA ARG A 14 5.93 17.53 12.97
C ARG A 14 6.63 18.68 12.25
N VAL A 15 6.72 18.60 10.91
CA VAL A 15 7.42 19.61 10.11
C VAL A 15 6.52 20.80 9.74
N GLU A 16 5.21 20.73 9.97
CA GLU A 16 4.23 21.75 9.57
C GLU A 16 4.56 23.17 10.07
N LYS A 17 5.18 23.29 11.25
CA LYS A 17 5.54 24.57 11.87
C LYS A 17 6.99 25.01 11.64
N HIS A 18 7.74 24.29 10.81
CA HIS A 18 9.13 24.64 10.48
C HIS A 18 9.17 25.67 9.35
N GLU A 19 10.27 26.43 9.27
CA GLU A 19 10.51 27.41 8.19
C GLU A 19 10.48 26.77 6.78
N GLN A 20 10.89 25.51 6.67
CA GLN A 20 10.82 24.70 5.43
C GLN A 20 9.60 23.76 5.40
N GLY A 21 8.64 23.96 6.32
CA GLY A 21 7.55 23.04 6.58
C GLY A 21 6.64 22.80 5.38
N GLU A 22 6.27 23.85 4.66
CA GLU A 22 5.34 23.73 3.53
C GLU A 22 5.86 22.81 2.41
N ALA A 23 7.11 22.99 2.00
CA ALA A 23 7.75 22.17 0.97
C ALA A 23 7.94 20.71 1.42
N LEU A 24 8.29 20.50 2.69
CA LEU A 24 8.44 19.15 3.25
C LEU A 24 7.09 18.44 3.38
N VAL A 25 6.06 19.12 3.87
CA VAL A 25 4.70 18.58 3.97
C VAL A 25 4.20 18.18 2.59
N ALA A 26 4.43 19.01 1.56
CA ALA A 26 4.05 18.69 0.19
C ALA A 26 4.76 17.42 -0.31
N ALA A 27 6.07 17.29 -0.09
CA ALA A 27 6.82 16.09 -0.47
C ALA A 27 6.36 14.83 0.28
N ILE A 28 6.13 14.94 1.59
CA ILE A 28 5.64 13.83 2.43
C ILE A 28 4.25 13.38 1.98
N LYS A 29 3.33 14.32 1.76
CA LYS A 29 1.98 14.01 1.25
C LYS A 29 2.04 13.39 -0.14
N GLY A 30 2.91 13.89 -1.02
CA GLY A 30 3.13 13.32 -2.35
C GLY A 30 3.55 11.85 -2.29
N LEU A 31 4.53 11.51 -1.45
CA LEU A 31 4.95 10.12 -1.27
C LEU A 31 3.82 9.26 -0.67
N ARG A 32 3.10 9.79 0.32
CA ARG A 32 1.97 9.10 0.94
C ARG A 32 0.89 8.74 -0.08
N GLU A 33 0.53 9.65 -0.97
CA GLU A 33 -0.45 9.40 -2.04
C GLU A 33 0.05 8.36 -3.04
N GLN A 34 1.35 8.37 -3.37
CA GLN A 34 1.94 7.33 -4.23
C GLN A 34 1.87 5.95 -3.57
N VAL A 35 2.12 5.85 -2.27
CA VAL A 35 1.94 4.59 -1.51
C VAL A 35 0.47 4.17 -1.50
N LEU A 36 -0.46 5.10 -1.30
CA LEU A 36 -1.90 4.83 -1.29
C LEU A 36 -2.37 4.27 -2.65
N ALA A 37 -1.93 4.87 -3.75
CA ALA A 37 -2.26 4.42 -5.11
C ALA A 37 -1.75 3.00 -5.43
N ILE A 38 -0.72 2.52 -4.72
CA ILE A 38 -0.23 1.13 -4.83
C ILE A 38 -1.00 0.18 -3.91
N GLU A 39 -1.47 0.67 -2.76
CA GLU A 39 -2.25 -0.13 -1.80
C GLU A 39 -3.69 -0.39 -2.28
N GLU A 40 -4.35 0.62 -2.88
CA GLU A 40 -5.76 0.56 -3.29
C GLU A 40 -6.14 -0.60 -4.24
N PRO A 41 -5.31 -1.02 -5.20
CA PRO A 41 -5.59 -2.20 -6.01
C PRO A 41 -5.48 -3.51 -5.21
N LEU A 42 -4.59 -3.56 -4.22
CA LEU A 42 -4.33 -4.76 -3.42
C LEU A 42 -5.47 -5.04 -2.44
N LEU A 43 -5.92 -4.00 -1.74
CA LEU A 43 -6.93 -4.07 -0.70
C LEU A 43 -7.63 -2.72 -0.53
N VAL A 44 -8.79 -2.72 0.14
CA VAL A 44 -9.45 -1.45 0.50
C VAL A 44 -8.70 -0.82 1.67
N PRO A 45 -8.03 0.33 1.50
CA PRO A 45 -7.29 0.95 2.57
C PRO A 45 -8.23 1.30 3.73
N ASP A 46 -7.75 1.09 4.96
CA ASP A 46 -8.47 1.48 6.18
C ASP A 46 -9.84 0.80 6.40
N LEU A 47 -10.07 -0.33 5.71
CA LEU A 47 -11.24 -1.20 5.94
C LEU A 47 -11.34 -1.61 7.42
N ARG A 48 -12.51 -1.37 8.03
CA ARG A 48 -12.81 -1.73 9.42
C ARG A 48 -13.82 -2.87 9.48
N SER A 49 -13.68 -3.72 10.49
CA SER A 49 -14.68 -4.74 10.77
C SER A 49 -16.03 -4.09 11.07
N GLY A 50 -17.11 -4.63 10.49
CA GLY A 50 -18.48 -4.14 10.67
C GLY A 50 -18.89 -2.95 9.78
N TRP A 51 -18.04 -2.46 8.88
CA TRP A 51 -18.43 -1.40 7.95
C TRP A 51 -19.28 -1.95 6.79
N ALA A 52 -20.51 -1.44 6.66
CA ALA A 52 -21.42 -1.79 5.56
C ALA A 52 -20.86 -1.40 4.18
N ASP A 53 -19.92 -0.45 4.15
CA ASP A 53 -19.27 0.07 2.94
C ASP A 53 -18.32 -0.94 2.28
N ASN A 54 -18.05 -2.08 2.91
CA ASN A 54 -17.29 -3.18 2.31
C ASN A 54 -17.92 -3.66 0.99
N LEU A 55 -19.25 -3.63 0.88
CA LEU A 55 -19.96 -4.03 -0.34
C LEU A 55 -19.80 -3.01 -1.49
N ASN A 56 -19.63 -1.72 -1.18
CA ASN A 56 -19.62 -0.64 -2.16
C ASN A 56 -18.24 -0.38 -2.79
N LYS A 57 -17.16 -0.86 -2.18
CA LYS A 57 -15.77 -0.55 -2.60
C LYS A 57 -15.21 -1.54 -3.63
N GLY A 58 -15.96 -2.59 -3.97
CA GLY A 58 -15.55 -3.64 -4.91
C GLY A 58 -14.46 -4.57 -4.38
N VAL A 59 -14.39 -5.78 -4.95
CA VAL A 59 -13.42 -6.82 -4.56
C VAL A 59 -12.02 -6.50 -5.11
N ARG A 60 -11.02 -6.51 -4.22
CA ARG A 60 -9.60 -6.21 -4.54
C ARG A 60 -8.76 -7.47 -4.70
N LEU A 61 -7.52 -7.33 -5.20
CA LEU A 61 -6.68 -8.47 -5.58
C LEU A 61 -6.51 -9.51 -4.47
N LEU A 62 -6.22 -9.09 -3.24
CA LEU A 62 -6.04 -10.01 -2.12
C LEU A 62 -7.35 -10.72 -1.74
N GLN A 63 -8.49 -10.05 -1.86
CA GLN A 63 -9.78 -10.67 -1.60
C GLN A 63 -10.14 -11.68 -2.70
N LYS A 64 -9.93 -11.34 -3.98
CA LYS A 64 -10.12 -12.28 -5.09
C LYS A 64 -9.27 -13.54 -4.92
N LEU A 65 -8.02 -13.37 -4.47
CA LEU A 65 -7.14 -14.50 -4.18
C LEU A 65 -7.64 -15.32 -2.99
N ALA A 66 -8.11 -14.66 -1.92
CA ALA A 66 -8.66 -15.33 -0.74
C ALA A 66 -9.97 -16.08 -1.00
N GLU A 67 -10.74 -15.69 -2.01
CA GLU A 67 -11.99 -16.35 -2.42
C GLU A 67 -11.74 -17.57 -3.34
N LEU A 68 -10.56 -17.66 -3.97
CA LEU A 68 -10.23 -18.74 -4.91
C LEU A 68 -10.28 -20.16 -4.31
N PRO A 69 -9.82 -20.41 -3.07
CA PRO A 69 -9.92 -21.74 -2.44
C PRO A 69 -11.36 -22.27 -2.40
N ALA A 70 -12.35 -21.43 -2.12
CA ALA A 70 -13.75 -21.84 -2.05
C ALA A 70 -14.28 -22.36 -3.40
N VAL A 71 -13.74 -21.88 -4.53
CA VAL A 71 -14.06 -22.37 -5.89
C VAL A 71 -13.41 -23.71 -6.15
N VAL A 72 -12.17 -23.88 -5.70
CA VAL A 72 -11.40 -25.11 -5.86
C VAL A 72 -11.97 -26.25 -5.02
N GLU A 73 -12.52 -25.94 -3.84
CA GLU A 73 -13.10 -26.92 -2.90
C GLU A 73 -14.52 -27.37 -3.26
N MET A 74 -15.14 -26.84 -4.31
CA MET A 74 -16.55 -27.17 -4.65
C MET A 74 -16.77 -28.63 -5.10
N GLY A 75 -15.71 -29.36 -5.46
CA GLY A 75 -15.85 -30.73 -5.95
C GLY A 75 -14.69 -31.64 -5.54
N ASP A 76 -14.96 -32.94 -5.57
CA ASP A 76 -13.98 -33.98 -5.24
C ASP A 76 -13.10 -34.32 -6.46
N TYR A 77 -12.42 -33.29 -6.97
CA TYR A 77 -11.47 -33.37 -8.07
C TYR A 77 -10.37 -32.33 -7.87
N ARG A 78 -9.20 -32.56 -8.49
CA ARG A 78 -8.09 -31.59 -8.46
C ARG A 78 -8.52 -30.23 -9.05
N PRO A 79 -7.91 -29.09 -8.65
CA PRO A 79 -8.23 -27.79 -9.24
C PRO A 79 -8.22 -27.81 -10.77
N THR A 80 -9.14 -27.05 -11.39
CA THR A 80 -9.24 -26.96 -12.85
C THR A 80 -8.08 -26.15 -13.44
N ASP A 81 -7.75 -26.38 -14.72
CA ASP A 81 -6.73 -25.59 -15.42
C ASP A 81 -7.03 -24.08 -15.39
N VAL A 82 -8.30 -23.71 -15.43
CA VAL A 82 -8.74 -22.30 -15.29
C VAL A 82 -8.48 -21.77 -13.89
N SER A 83 -8.68 -22.56 -12.84
CA SER A 83 -8.36 -22.17 -11.46
C SER A 83 -6.87 -21.84 -11.30
N TYR A 84 -5.98 -22.64 -11.91
CA TYR A 84 -4.55 -22.34 -11.96
C TYR A 84 -4.25 -21.05 -12.72
N GLN A 85 -4.86 -20.85 -13.89
CA GLN A 85 -4.67 -19.61 -14.67
C GLN A 85 -5.11 -18.36 -13.90
N VAL A 86 -6.23 -18.44 -13.16
CA VAL A 86 -6.70 -17.34 -12.31
C VAL A 86 -5.72 -17.08 -11.17
N TYR A 87 -5.19 -18.12 -10.52
CA TYR A 87 -4.17 -18.00 -9.49
C TYR A 87 -2.92 -17.26 -10.00
N GLU A 88 -2.34 -17.74 -11.11
CA GLU A 88 -1.15 -17.12 -11.74
C GLU A 88 -1.43 -15.67 -12.15
N HIS A 89 -2.61 -15.40 -12.72
CA HIS A 89 -3.00 -14.06 -13.13
C HIS A 89 -3.07 -13.10 -11.93
N LEU A 90 -3.78 -13.48 -10.86
CA LEU A 90 -3.87 -12.67 -9.64
C LEU A 90 -2.51 -12.50 -8.96
N GLY A 91 -1.70 -13.57 -8.92
CA GLY A 91 -0.33 -13.54 -8.41
C GLY A 91 0.53 -12.50 -9.13
N SER A 92 0.56 -12.53 -10.46
CA SER A 92 1.34 -11.58 -11.26
C SER A 92 0.90 -10.12 -11.06
N GLN A 93 -0.40 -9.87 -10.87
CA GLN A 93 -0.91 -8.53 -10.58
C GLN A 93 -0.49 -8.03 -9.19
N ILE A 94 -0.50 -8.92 -8.19
CA ILE A 94 -0.05 -8.60 -6.83
C ILE A 94 1.46 -8.33 -6.84
N GLU A 95 2.25 -9.20 -7.44
CA GLU A 95 3.70 -9.04 -7.57
C GLU A 95 4.08 -7.72 -8.25
N ALA A 96 3.35 -7.33 -9.30
CA ALA A 96 3.56 -6.05 -9.95
C ALA A 96 3.35 -4.86 -9.00
N GLN A 97 2.35 -4.89 -8.11
CA GLN A 97 2.17 -3.82 -7.11
C GLN A 97 3.26 -3.84 -6.04
N LEU A 98 3.68 -5.02 -5.58
CA LEU A 98 4.77 -5.16 -4.60
C LEU A 98 6.08 -4.61 -5.15
N LYS A 99 6.42 -4.96 -6.40
CA LYS A 99 7.62 -4.43 -7.07
C LYS A 99 7.57 -2.90 -7.20
N ARG A 100 6.42 -2.33 -7.59
CA ARG A 100 6.24 -0.87 -7.64
C ARG A 100 6.44 -0.22 -6.28
N PHE A 101 5.99 -0.87 -5.20
CA PHE A 101 6.19 -0.38 -3.85
C PHE A 101 7.67 -0.41 -3.44
N ASP A 102 8.37 -1.51 -3.72
CA ASP A 102 9.80 -1.64 -3.42
C ASP A 102 10.64 -0.60 -4.17
N GLU A 103 10.36 -0.40 -5.47
CA GLU A 103 10.99 0.63 -6.30
C GLU A 103 10.71 2.05 -5.76
N LEU A 104 9.46 2.31 -5.35
CA LEU A 104 9.06 3.60 -4.76
C LEU A 104 9.82 3.87 -3.46
N VAL A 105 9.87 2.89 -2.55
CA VAL A 105 10.59 3.02 -1.27
C VAL A 105 12.08 3.22 -1.51
N ALA A 106 12.70 2.42 -2.38
CA ALA A 106 14.11 2.54 -2.70
C ALA A 106 14.47 3.92 -3.28
N ARG A 107 13.58 4.49 -4.11
CA ARG A 107 13.83 5.77 -4.78
C ARG A 107 13.52 6.99 -3.92
N GLU A 108 12.38 7.02 -3.23
CA GLU A 108 11.84 8.24 -2.61
C GLU A 108 12.17 8.35 -1.12
N LEU A 109 12.39 7.24 -0.42
CA LEU A 109 12.52 7.25 1.03
C LEU A 109 13.86 7.88 1.49
N ALA A 110 14.98 7.50 0.87
CA ALA A 110 16.30 8.05 1.22
C ALA A 110 16.42 9.56 0.96
N PRO A 111 15.98 10.10 -0.20
CA PRO A 111 15.97 11.55 -0.42
C PRO A 111 15.04 12.29 0.54
N LEU A 112 13.86 11.74 0.84
CA LEU A 112 12.94 12.35 1.80
C LEU A 112 13.57 12.41 3.20
N ASN A 113 14.19 11.33 3.64
CA ASN A 113 14.89 11.27 4.93
C ASN A 113 16.03 12.29 5.02
N ALA A 114 16.81 12.46 3.95
CA ALA A 114 17.86 13.46 3.91
C ALA A 114 17.29 14.90 4.03
N ARG A 115 16.16 15.19 3.37
CA ARG A 115 15.48 16.49 3.47
C ARG A 115 14.93 16.76 4.86
N ILE A 116 14.29 15.76 5.48
CA ILE A 116 13.77 15.88 6.85
C ILE A 116 14.93 16.12 7.83
N ALA A 117 16.02 15.35 7.71
CA ALA A 117 17.20 15.52 8.55
C ALA A 117 17.88 16.90 8.37
N ALA A 118 17.97 17.40 7.13
CA ALA A 118 18.51 18.73 6.84
C ALA A 118 17.67 19.86 7.47
N ALA A 119 16.36 19.63 7.67
CA ALA A 119 15.48 20.55 8.36
C ALA A 119 15.62 20.52 9.89
N GLY A 120 16.51 19.70 10.45
CA GLY A 120 16.78 19.61 11.89
C GLY A 120 15.70 18.86 12.68
N VAL A 121 14.73 18.25 11.99
CA VAL A 121 13.69 17.39 12.55
C VAL A 121 14.16 15.95 12.29
N GLY A 122 14.20 15.05 13.28
CA GLY A 122 14.88 13.75 13.18
C GLY A 122 14.47 12.83 12.00
N ALA A 123 15.09 11.65 11.84
CA ALA A 123 14.86 10.78 10.66
C ALA A 123 13.63 9.85 10.76
N VAL A 124 12.98 9.55 9.62
CA VAL A 124 11.96 8.49 9.48
C VAL A 124 12.64 7.12 9.43
N LEU A 125 12.30 6.21 10.35
CA LEU A 125 12.78 4.83 10.33
C LEU A 125 11.67 3.91 9.82
N VAL A 126 11.90 3.27 8.68
CA VAL A 126 11.10 2.13 8.23
C VAL A 126 11.73 0.87 8.80
N LYS A 127 10.92 -0.02 9.38
CA LYS A 127 11.34 -1.33 9.88
C LYS A 127 10.90 -2.42 8.92
#